data_AF-A0A7W9H5L3-F1
#
_entry.id   AF-A0A7W9H5L3-F1
#
_cell.length_a   1.000
_cell.length_b   1.000
_cell.length_c   1.000
_cell.angle_alpha   90.00
_cell.angle_beta   90.00
_cell.angle_gamma   90.00
#
_symmetry.space_group_name_H-M   'P 1'
#
loop_
_entity.id
_entity.type
_entity.pdbx_description
1 polymer ?
#
loop_
_entity_poly.entity_id
_entity_poly.type
_entity_poly.pdbx_seq_one_letter_code
_entity_poly.pdbx_strand_id
1 'polypeptide(L)'
;MTKRFSALAVSAAIVGGFFITSVPAHAATAAGQGDVSVTAAVTCDKAKLRQQIAELKRKAAQLKQLGETAAANRALSDARALQKRLDACIKAEDESAKPFPG
;
A
#
# COMPACT_ATOMS: atom_id res chain seq x y z
N MET A 1 41.18 19.23 -21.45
CA MET A 1 39.82 18.91 -21.96
C MET A 1 39.70 17.42 -22.13
N THR A 2 38.87 16.74 -21.33
CA THR A 2 38.50 15.33 -21.54
C THR A 2 37.00 15.19 -21.34
N LYS A 3 36.32 14.90 -22.45
CA LYS A 3 34.85 14.79 -22.55
C LYS A 3 34.43 13.41 -22.06
N ARG A 4 33.47 13.36 -21.13
CA ARG A 4 32.85 12.12 -20.65
C ARG A 4 31.58 11.88 -21.46
N PHE A 5 31.57 10.77 -22.19
CA PHE A 5 30.52 10.41 -23.12
C PHE A 5 29.34 9.77 -22.37
N SER A 6 28.18 10.39 -22.54
CA SER A 6 26.88 9.86 -22.14
C SER A 6 26.60 8.54 -22.84
N ALA A 7 26.40 7.46 -22.08
CA ALA A 7 25.91 6.20 -22.60
C ALA A 7 24.37 6.29 -22.71
N LEU A 8 23.90 6.53 -23.94
CA LEU A 8 22.50 6.44 -24.33
C LEU A 8 22.05 4.98 -24.27
N ALA A 9 21.00 4.73 -23.49
CA ALA A 9 20.35 3.43 -23.37
C ALA A 9 19.66 3.06 -24.69
N VAL A 10 20.09 1.95 -25.28
CA VAL A 10 19.49 1.36 -26.49
C VAL A 10 18.18 0.67 -26.11
N SER A 11 17.09 1.11 -26.71
CA SER A 11 15.78 0.47 -26.67
C SER A 11 15.82 -0.86 -27.43
N ALA A 12 15.35 -1.94 -26.81
CA ALA A 12 15.12 -3.22 -27.47
C ALA A 12 13.62 -3.47 -27.66
N ALA A 13 13.29 -3.95 -28.86
CA ALA A 13 12.00 -3.93 -29.51
C ALA A 13 10.95 -4.87 -28.89
N ILE A 14 9.71 -4.38 -28.82
CA ILE A 14 8.51 -5.18 -28.58
C ILE A 14 8.20 -5.93 -29.89
N VAL A 15 8.39 -7.25 -29.88
CA VAL A 15 7.95 -8.16 -30.93
C VAL A 15 6.96 -9.16 -30.34
N GLY A 16 5.70 -9.00 -30.75
CA GLY A 16 4.84 -10.07 -31.25
C GLY A 16 4.36 -11.18 -30.31
N GLY A 17 3.04 -11.35 -30.28
CA GLY A 17 2.49 -12.68 -30.57
C GLY A 17 1.94 -13.47 -29.37
N PHE A 18 0.63 -13.33 -29.19
CA PHE A 18 -0.33 -14.34 -28.74
C PHE A 18 0.18 -15.79 -28.65
N PHE A 19 0.19 -16.34 -27.43
CA PHE A 19 0.07 -17.77 -27.16
C PHE A 19 -0.95 -17.99 -26.04
N ILE A 20 -2.20 -18.25 -26.43
CA ILE A 20 -3.22 -18.84 -25.56
C ILE A 20 -3.14 -20.37 -25.74
N THR A 21 -2.58 -21.09 -24.76
CA THR A 21 -2.83 -22.54 -24.58
C THR A 21 -2.74 -22.93 -23.08
N SER A 22 -3.91 -23.08 -22.44
CA SER A 22 -4.30 -24.13 -21.46
C SER A 22 -3.42 -24.50 -20.23
N VAL A 23 -3.88 -24.01 -19.04
CA VAL A 23 -3.94 -24.60 -17.67
C VAL A 23 -2.62 -24.89 -16.86
N PRO A 24 -2.65 -25.05 -15.52
CA PRO A 24 -2.29 -24.03 -14.52
C PRO A 24 -1.06 -24.40 -13.67
N ALA A 25 -0.20 -23.45 -13.30
CA ALA A 25 0.71 -23.61 -12.16
C ALA A 25 1.23 -22.26 -11.66
N HIS A 26 0.93 -21.96 -10.41
CA HIS A 26 1.38 -20.80 -9.67
C HIS A 26 2.90 -20.76 -9.57
N ALA A 27 3.55 -19.79 -10.24
CA ALA A 27 4.81 -19.22 -9.78
C ALA A 27 5.15 -17.97 -10.62
N ALA A 28 5.53 -16.90 -9.92
CA ALA A 28 6.16 -15.69 -10.45
C ALA A 28 5.27 -14.63 -11.14
N THR A 29 4.31 -14.07 -10.39
CA THR A 29 3.95 -12.65 -10.53
C THR A 29 4.56 -11.87 -9.38
N ALA A 30 5.77 -11.37 -9.61
CA ALA A 30 6.39 -10.31 -8.81
C ALA A 30 6.58 -9.08 -9.71
N ALA A 31 5.49 -8.37 -9.99
CA ALA A 31 5.50 -6.97 -10.40
C ALA A 31 4.06 -6.42 -10.38
N GLY A 32 3.80 -5.45 -9.50
CA GLY A 32 2.73 -4.47 -9.69
C GLY A 32 1.33 -4.87 -9.26
N GLN A 33 1.07 -4.80 -7.95
CA GLN A 33 -0.12 -4.18 -7.34
C GLN A 33 -1.42 -4.35 -8.17
N GLY A 34 -2.19 -5.39 -7.90
CA GLY A 34 -3.16 -5.25 -6.82
C GLY A 34 -4.29 -4.34 -7.28
N ASP A 35 -5.17 -4.90 -8.10
CA ASP A 35 -6.48 -4.35 -8.42
C ASP A 35 -7.26 -4.17 -7.12
N VAL A 36 -7.06 -3.03 -6.46
CA VAL A 36 -7.88 -2.62 -5.33
C VAL A 36 -9.12 -2.00 -5.94
N SER A 37 -10.13 -2.86 -6.11
CA SER A 37 -11.56 -2.53 -6.18
C SER A 37 -11.82 -1.06 -5.87
N VAL A 38 -12.01 -0.27 -6.92
CA VAL A 38 -12.62 1.06 -6.84
C VAL A 38 -14.12 0.85 -6.63
N THR A 39 -14.48 0.35 -5.46
CA THR A 39 -15.81 0.58 -4.89
C THR A 39 -15.60 1.65 -3.83
N ALA A 40 -15.50 2.89 -4.30
CA ALA A 40 -15.50 4.09 -3.46
C ALA A 40 -16.91 4.27 -2.86
N ALA A 41 -17.37 3.29 -2.09
CA ALA A 41 -18.27 3.59 -1.01
C ALA A 41 -17.43 4.39 -0.01
N VAL A 42 -17.92 5.56 0.39
CA VAL A 42 -17.40 6.33 1.53
C VAL A 42 -17.71 5.57 2.84
N THR A 43 -17.72 4.25 2.82
CA THR A 43 -17.60 3.38 3.98
C THR A 43 -16.15 3.44 4.36
N CYS A 44 -15.88 3.92 5.54
CA CYS A 44 -14.53 3.99 6.05
C CYS A 44 -13.84 2.62 5.91
N ASP A 45 -12.86 2.57 5.01
CA ASP A 45 -12.24 1.33 4.55
C ASP A 45 -11.25 0.83 5.61
N LYS A 46 -11.78 0.07 6.56
CA LYS A 46 -11.05 -0.48 7.71
C LYS A 46 -9.85 -1.30 7.27
N ALA A 47 -9.97 -2.04 6.15
CA ALA A 47 -8.89 -2.85 5.62
C ALA A 47 -7.74 -1.96 5.13
N LYS A 48 -8.05 -0.95 4.31
CA LYS A 48 -7.05 0.00 3.81
C LYS A 48 -6.39 0.81 4.92
N LEU A 49 -7.13 1.21 5.96
CA LEU A 49 -6.57 1.90 7.13
C LEU A 49 -5.61 1.00 7.93
N ARG A 50 -5.99 -0.27 8.19
CA ARG A 50 -5.13 -1.24 8.87
C ARG A 50 -3.83 -1.52 8.09
N GLN A 51 -3.92 -1.65 6.76
CA GLN A 51 -2.75 -1.81 5.89
C GLN A 51 -1.79 -0.62 5.99
N GLN A 52 -2.31 0.61 5.88
CA GLN A 52 -1.48 1.82 6.01
C GLN A 52 -0.83 1.97 7.37
N ILE A 53 -1.53 1.62 8.46
CA ILE A 53 -0.96 1.63 9.82
C ILE A 53 0.18 0.63 9.93
N ALA A 54 0.01 -0.58 9.39
CA ALA A 54 1.06 -1.61 9.40
C ALA A 54 2.29 -1.17 8.60
N GLU A 55 2.08 -0.56 7.44
CA GLU A 55 3.16 -0.04 6.59
C GLU A 55 3.96 1.06 7.29
N LEU A 56 3.27 2.05 7.88
CA LEU A 56 3.92 3.13 8.64
C LEU A 56 4.70 2.61 9.84
N LYS A 57 4.19 1.59 10.54
CA LYS A 57 4.91 0.94 11.65
C LYS A 57 6.16 0.20 11.17
N ARG A 58 6.11 -0.50 10.03
CA ARG A 58 7.29 -1.15 9.43
C ARG A 58 8.32 -0.11 9.02
N LYS A 59 7.90 0.97 8.36
CA LYS A 59 8.77 2.08 7.99
C LYS A 59 9.43 2.72 9.21
N ALA A 60 8.67 2.94 10.29
CA ALA A 60 9.22 3.43 11.54
C ALA A 60 10.26 2.47 12.14
N ALA A 61 10.04 1.17 12.08
CA ALA A 61 11.01 0.17 12.56
C ALA A 61 12.31 0.20 11.74
N GLN A 62 12.21 0.29 10.41
CA GLN A 62 13.38 0.44 9.53
C GLN A 62 14.14 1.74 9.82
N LEU A 63 13.45 2.86 9.94
CA LEU A 63 14.05 4.15 10.28
C LEU A 63 14.75 4.10 11.65
N LYS A 64 14.17 3.41 12.63
CA LYS A 64 14.79 3.19 13.93
C LYS A 64 16.08 2.36 13.83
N GLN A 65 16.11 1.34 12.97
CA GLN A 65 17.32 0.54 12.71
C GLN A 65 18.43 1.35 12.04
N LEU A 66 18.06 2.33 11.21
CA LEU A 66 18.98 3.26 10.57
C LEU A 66 19.46 4.40 11.50
N GLY A 67 18.96 4.48 12.73
CA GLY A 67 19.26 5.57 13.67
C GLY A 67 18.43 6.85 13.46
N GLU A 68 17.59 6.89 12.42
CA GLU A 68 16.69 7.98 12.03
C GLU A 68 15.47 8.10 12.97
N THR A 69 15.74 8.36 14.25
CA THR A 69 14.72 8.35 15.33
C THR A 69 13.66 9.44 15.15
N ALA A 70 14.03 10.60 14.61
CA ALA A 70 13.08 11.69 14.34
C ALA A 70 12.07 11.30 13.24
N ALA A 71 12.55 10.70 12.15
CA ALA A 71 11.71 10.22 11.06
C ALA A 71 10.83 9.04 11.50
N ALA A 72 11.38 8.12 12.31
CA ALA A 72 10.62 7.03 12.90
C ALA A 72 9.46 7.54 13.77
N ASN A 73 9.70 8.54 14.62
CA ASN A 73 8.65 9.15 15.43
C ASN A 73 7.56 9.83 14.61
N ARG A 74 7.92 10.51 13.50
CA ARG A 74 6.92 11.07 12.57
C ARG A 74 6.04 9.98 11.98
N ALA A 75 6.63 8.91 11.46
CA ALA A 75 5.88 7.77 10.89
C ALA A 75 4.95 7.10 11.93
N LEU A 76 5.37 7.00 13.20
CA LEU A 76 4.51 6.50 14.28
C LEU A 76 3.38 7.48 14.63
N SER A 77 3.62 8.79 14.53
CA SER A 77 2.59 9.82 14.74
C SER A 77 1.50 9.72 13.67
N ASP A 78 1.90 9.58 12.40
CA ASP A 78 0.99 9.37 11.28
C ASP A 78 0.18 8.08 11.46
N ALA A 79 0.83 7.00 11.89
CA ALA A 79 0.16 5.73 12.20
C ALA A 79 -0.89 5.90 13.32
N ARG A 80 -0.58 6.71 14.34
CA ARG A 80 -1.53 7.05 15.42
C ARG A 80 -2.73 7.85 14.92
N ALA A 81 -2.53 8.80 14.02
CA ALA A 81 -3.62 9.55 13.42
C ALA A 81 -4.57 8.63 12.63
N LEU A 82 -4.03 7.70 11.85
CA LEU A 82 -4.82 6.69 11.14
C LEU A 82 -5.54 5.72 12.09
N GLN A 83 -4.89 5.32 13.19
CA GLN A 83 -5.48 4.48 14.22
C GLN A 83 -6.73 5.15 14.82
N LYS A 84 -6.66 6.45 15.16
CA LYS A 84 -7.82 7.20 15.68
C LYS A 84 -8.99 7.23 14.69
N ARG A 85 -8.69 7.38 13.39
CA ARG A 85 -9.72 7.34 12.34
C ARG A 85 -10.35 5.97 12.22
N LEU A 86 -9.55 4.90 12.31
CA LEU A 86 -10.04 3.52 12.32
C LEU A 86 -10.95 3.26 13.53
N ASP A 87 -10.57 3.72 14.71
CA ASP A 87 -11.39 3.58 15.93
C ASP A 87 -12.71 4.34 15.84
N ALA A 88 -12.69 5.60 15.38
CA ALA A 88 -13.91 6.39 15.19
C ALA A 88 -14.88 5.72 14.19
N CYS A 89 -14.31 5.09 13.17
CA CYS A 89 -15.04 4.36 12.15
C CYS A 89 -15.66 3.07 12.67
N ILE A 90 -14.92 2.28 13.45
CA ILE A 90 -15.45 1.08 14.12
C ILE A 90 -16.57 1.48 15.08
N LYS A 91 -16.39 2.57 15.84
CA LYS A 91 -17.40 3.08 16.77
C LYS A 91 -18.68 3.51 16.05
N ALA A 92 -18.56 4.27 14.95
CA ALA A 92 -19.71 4.72 14.17
C ALA A 92 -20.51 3.54 13.58
N GLU A 93 -19.84 2.45 13.20
CA GLU A 93 -20.51 1.24 12.72
C GLU A 93 -21.21 0.47 13.86
N ASP A 94 -20.62 0.38 15.05
CA ASP A 94 -21.27 -0.23 16.23
C ASP A 94 -22.51 0.54 16.68
N GLU A 95 -22.46 1.88 16.66
CA GLU A 95 -23.60 2.74 16.97
C GLU A 95 -24.71 2.62 15.92
N SER A 96 -24.35 2.52 14.64
CA SER A 96 -25.31 2.31 13.54
C SER A 96 -25.90 0.88 13.56
N ALA A 97 -25.18 -0.09 14.13
CA ALA A 97 -25.58 -1.48 14.19
C ALA A 97 -26.46 -1.84 15.39
N LYS A 98 -26.81 -0.89 16.28
CA LYS A 98 -27.86 -1.08 17.30
C LYS A 98 -29.19 -0.56 16.76
N PRO A 99 -30.07 -1.41 16.22
CA PRO A 99 -31.42 -1.00 15.84
C PRO A 99 -32.15 -0.63 17.13
N PHE A 100 -32.92 0.45 17.06
CA PHE A 100 -33.73 1.01 18.14
C PHE A 100 -34.49 -0.08 18.93
N PRO A 101 -34.51 -0.04 20.29
CA PRO A 101 -35.44 -0.87 21.04
C PRO A 101 -36.86 -0.36 20.76
N GLY A 102 -37.66 -1.18 20.08
CA GLY A 102 -39.09 -0.96 19.88
C GLY A 102 -39.90 -1.12 21.15
#